data_AF-A0A2L2Z5J8-F1
#
_entry.id   AF-A0A2L2Z5J8-F1
#
_cell.length_a   1.000
_cell.length_b   1.000
_cell.length_c   1.000
_cell.angle_alpha   90.00
_cell.angle_beta   90.00
_cell.angle_gamma   90.00
#
_symmetry.space_group_name_H-M   'P 1'
#
loop_
_entity.id
_entity.type
_entity.pdbx_description
1 polymer ?
#
loop_
_entity_poly.entity_id
_entity_poly.type
_entity_poly.pdbx_seq_one_letter_code
_entity_poly.pdbx_strand_id
1 'polypeptide(L)'
;GILQNVFFSIDRPNFMNYGGIVFANGHEITLGFDDMGKQFVKDGNYRYWCDQKTDDIFKEKAICIIHQYGNYITDSGLMYN
;
A
#
# COMPACT_ATOMS: atom_id res chain seq x y z
N GLY A 1 4.37 12.79 17.22
CA GLY A 1 3.97 11.52 16.59
C GLY A 1 3.28 11.81 15.26
N ILE A 2 2.74 10.82 14.55
CA ILE A 2 2.13 11.05 13.22
C ILE A 2 0.79 11.83 13.29
N LEU A 3 0.12 11.83 14.45
CA LEU A 3 -1.15 12.54 14.68
C LEU A 3 -0.96 14.06 14.92
N GLN A 4 -0.41 14.78 13.93
CA GLN A 4 -0.20 16.24 14.03
C GLN A 4 -0.18 16.93 12.65
N ASN A 5 -0.32 18.26 12.65
CA ASN A 5 -0.18 19.15 11.49
C ASN A 5 -0.93 18.68 10.23
N VAL A 6 -0.19 18.31 9.19
CA VAL A 6 -0.69 17.94 7.86
C VAL A 6 -1.45 16.61 7.89
N PHE A 7 -1.14 15.72 8.82
CA PHE A 7 -1.75 14.39 8.88
C PHE A 7 -3.07 14.38 9.66
N PHE A 8 -3.14 15.06 10.81
CA PHE A 8 -4.36 15.13 11.61
C PHE A 8 -4.45 16.42 12.43
N SER A 9 -5.66 17.00 12.45
CA SER A 9 -6.07 18.01 13.43
C SER A 9 -7.59 17.91 13.62
N ILE A 10 -8.06 18.16 14.84
CA ILE A 10 -9.49 18.20 15.15
C ILE A 10 -10.16 19.49 14.63
N ASP A 11 -9.38 20.57 14.47
CA ASP A 11 -9.87 21.90 14.13
C ASP A 11 -9.97 22.15 12.61
N ARG A 12 -9.78 21.13 11.77
CA ARG A 12 -9.80 21.27 10.31
C ARG A 12 -10.88 20.39 9.66
N PRO A 13 -11.38 20.79 8.47
CA PRO A 13 -12.30 19.96 7.69
C PRO A 13 -11.88 18.50 7.55
N ASN A 14 -12.85 17.59 7.74
CA ASN A 14 -12.60 16.15 7.74
C ASN A 14 -11.91 15.64 6.48
N PHE A 15 -12.19 16.20 5.30
CA PHE A 15 -11.56 15.77 4.05
C PHE A 15 -10.03 15.87 4.08
N MET A 16 -9.47 16.82 4.84
CA MET A 16 -8.02 16.90 5.04
C MET A 16 -7.49 15.78 5.94
N ASN A 17 -8.26 15.38 6.96
CA ASN A 17 -7.94 14.22 7.77
C ASN A 17 -8.04 12.92 6.97
N TYR A 18 -9.01 12.82 6.05
CA TYR A 18 -9.12 11.68 5.14
C TYR A 18 -7.91 11.55 4.22
N GLY A 19 -7.46 12.66 3.61
CA GLY A 19 -6.26 12.67 2.77
C GLY A 19 -4.94 12.50 3.54
N GLY A 20 -4.94 12.81 4.84
CA GLY A 20 -3.77 12.67 5.71
C GLY A 20 -3.77 11.33 6.45
N ILE A 21 -4.23 11.35 7.70
CA ILE A 21 -4.11 10.19 8.59
C ILE A 21 -4.94 8.97 8.15
N VAL A 22 -6.11 9.16 7.54
CA VAL A 22 -6.90 8.00 7.10
C VAL A 22 -6.25 7.32 5.90
N PHE A 23 -5.66 8.08 4.97
CA PHE A 23 -4.81 7.54 3.93
C PHE A 23 -3.64 6.74 4.52
N ALA A 24 -2.91 7.31 5.49
CA ALA A 24 -1.79 6.61 6.13
C ALA A 24 -2.24 5.32 6.81
N ASN A 25 -3.34 5.33 7.58
CA ASN A 25 -3.90 4.11 8.16
C ASN A 25 -4.30 3.09 7.09
N GLY A 26 -4.87 3.55 5.97
CA GLY A 26 -5.20 2.70 4.83
C GLY A 26 -3.97 2.05 4.21
N HIS A 27 -2.88 2.82 4.05
CA HIS A 27 -1.58 2.32 3.60
C HIS A 27 -1.09 1.17 4.50
N GLU A 28 -1.05 1.37 5.82
CA GLU A 28 -0.63 0.34 6.77
C GLU A 28 -1.52 -0.91 6.73
N ILE A 29 -2.84 -0.74 6.57
CA ILE A 29 -3.77 -1.87 6.39
C ILE A 29 -3.44 -2.63 5.10
N THR A 30 -3.16 -1.93 4.00
CA THR A 30 -2.85 -2.57 2.70
C THR A 30 -1.53 -3.33 2.71
N LEU A 31 -0.56 -2.97 3.57
CA LEU A 31 0.67 -3.74 3.75
C LEU A 31 0.39 -5.17 4.23
N GLY A 32 -0.72 -5.41 4.95
CA GLY A 32 -1.16 -6.76 5.31
C GLY A 32 -1.61 -7.63 4.13
N PHE A 33 -1.78 -7.03 2.95
CA PHE A 33 -2.29 -7.67 1.74
C PHE A 33 -1.40 -7.43 0.50
N ASP A 34 -0.23 -6.82 0.67
CA ASP A 34 0.74 -6.69 -0.40
C ASP A 34 1.36 -8.06 -0.76
N ASP A 35 2.31 -8.06 -1.68
CA ASP A 35 2.97 -9.27 -2.18
C ASP A 35 3.61 -10.11 -1.06
N MET A 36 4.06 -9.48 0.02
CA MET A 36 4.58 -10.14 1.22
C MET A 36 3.48 -10.43 2.25
N GLY A 37 2.67 -9.43 2.60
CA GLY A 37 1.65 -9.50 3.65
C GLY A 37 0.62 -10.60 3.40
N LYS A 38 0.23 -10.82 2.14
CA LYS A 38 -0.73 -11.88 1.77
C LYS A 38 -0.26 -13.31 2.08
N GLN A 39 1.02 -13.50 2.42
CA GLN A 39 1.59 -14.80 2.77
C GLN A 39 1.34 -15.17 4.25
N PHE A 40 0.81 -14.23 5.03
CA PHE A 40 0.54 -14.39 6.45
C PHE A 40 -0.97 -14.45 6.73
N VAL A 41 -1.36 -15.35 7.64
CA VAL A 41 -2.74 -15.37 8.17
C VAL A 41 -2.90 -14.35 9.29
N LYS A 42 -4.14 -14.09 9.72
CA LYS A 42 -4.51 -13.09 10.76
C LYS A 42 -3.66 -13.10 12.05
N ASP A 43 -3.08 -14.24 12.40
CA ASP A 43 -2.28 -14.42 13.62
C ASP A 43 -0.77 -14.14 13.39
N GLY A 44 -0.39 -13.68 12.19
CA GLY A 44 0.98 -13.38 11.80
C GLY A 44 1.82 -14.60 11.40
N ASN A 45 1.22 -15.79 11.29
CA ASN A 45 1.92 -17.00 10.89
C ASN A 45 2.04 -17.09 9.36
N TYR A 46 3.22 -17.49 8.87
CA TYR A 46 3.41 -17.79 7.46
C TYR A 46 2.56 -19.00 7.06
N ARG A 47 1.52 -18.75 6.27
CA ARG A 47 0.63 -19.78 5.74
C ARG A 47 -0.10 -19.21 4.55
N TYR A 48 0.13 -19.80 3.39
CA TYR A 48 -0.60 -19.44 2.20
C TYR A 48 -2.09 -19.77 2.35
N TRP A 49 -2.95 -18.77 2.25
CA TRP A 49 -4.40 -18.88 2.52
C TRP A 49 -5.28 -18.50 1.33
N CYS A 50 -4.73 -17.83 0.32
CA CYS A 50 -5.42 -17.56 -0.93
C CYS A 50 -5.51 -18.83 -1.80
N ASP A 51 -6.60 -18.99 -2.54
CA ASP A 51 -6.66 -20.01 -3.59
C ASP A 51 -5.78 -19.60 -4.79
N GLN A 52 -5.42 -20.58 -5.62
CA GLN A 52 -4.52 -20.37 -6.75
C GLN A 52 -5.06 -19.35 -7.76
N LYS A 53 -6.37 -19.34 -8.02
CA LYS A 53 -6.97 -18.42 -8.98
C LYS A 53 -6.88 -16.97 -8.48
N THR A 54 -7.13 -16.75 -7.19
CA THR A 54 -6.96 -15.43 -6.57
C THR A 54 -5.49 -14.97 -6.61
N ASP A 55 -4.53 -15.89 -6.43
CA ASP A 55 -3.10 -15.58 -6.56
C ASP A 55 -2.72 -15.10 -7.96
N ASP A 56 -3.19 -15.83 -8.97
CA ASP A 56 -2.86 -15.54 -10.36
C ASP A 56 -3.41 -14.15 -10.76
N ILE A 57 -4.65 -13.84 -10.35
CA ILE A 57 -5.26 -12.53 -10.58
C ILE A 57 -4.52 -11.42 -9.82
N PHE A 58 -4.08 -11.68 -8.58
CA PHE A 58 -3.29 -10.72 -7.82
C PHE A 58 -1.99 -10.38 -8.56
N LYS A 59 -1.26 -11.40 -9.00
CA LYS A 59 -0.01 -11.23 -9.77
C LYS A 59 -0.24 -10.48 -11.08
N GLU A 60 -1.31 -10.81 -11.80
CA GLU A 60 -1.69 -10.11 -13.04
C GLU A 60 -1.91 -8.61 -12.79
N LYS A 61 -2.63 -8.25 -11.71
CA LYS A 61 -2.86 -6.85 -11.34
C LYS A 61 -1.58 -6.15 -10.88
N ALA A 62 -0.72 -6.84 -10.14
CA ALA A 62 0.55 -6.30 -9.67
C ALA A 62 1.48 -5.90 -10.83
N ILE A 63 1.47 -6.65 -11.93
CA ILE A 63 2.25 -6.33 -13.15
C ILE A 63 1.95 -4.90 -13.66
N CYS A 64 0.70 -4.44 -13.56
CA CYS A 64 0.33 -3.08 -13.96
C CYS A 64 1.11 -2.02 -13.17
N ILE A 65 1.22 -2.21 -11.86
CA ILE A 65 1.93 -1.30 -10.96
C ILE A 65 3.45 -1.40 -11.17
N ILE A 66 3.98 -2.62 -11.34
CA ILE A 66 5.40 -2.84 -11.66
C ILE A 66 5.78 -2.08 -12.94
N HIS A 67 4.98 -2.21 -14.00
CA HIS A 67 5.23 -1.48 -15.24
C HIS A 67 5.03 0.03 -15.10
N GLN A 68 4.07 0.48 -14.30
CA GLN A 68 3.86 1.91 -14.09
C GLN A 68 5.09 2.56 -13.46
N TYR A 69 5.55 2.02 -12.32
CA TYR A 69 6.65 2.62 -11.58
C TYR A 69 8.02 2.32 -12.21
N GLY A 70 8.20 1.14 -12.80
CA GLY A 70 9.41 0.76 -13.52
C GLY A 70 9.71 1.60 -14.77
N ASN A 71 8.75 2.39 -15.25
CA ASN A 71 8.92 3.32 -16.37
C ASN A 71 9.17 4.78 -15.92
N TYR A 72 9.22 5.06 -14.62
CA TYR A 72 9.56 6.39 -14.13
C TYR A 72 11.07 6.63 -14.16
N ILE A 73 11.43 7.80 -14.68
CA ILE A 73 12.80 8.33 -14.67
C ILE A 73 12.85 9.41 -13.59
N THR A 74 13.77 9.24 -12.65
CA THR A 74 14.04 10.23 -11.60
C THR A 74 14.70 11.47 -12.19
N ASP A 75 14.66 12.59 -11.46
CA ASP A 75 15.30 13.84 -11.89
C ASP A 75 16.82 13.70 -12.12
N SER A 76 17.46 12.68 -11.53
CA SER A 76 18.87 12.34 -11.75
C SER A 76 19.12 11.45 -12.97
N GLY A 77 18.08 11.11 -13.73
CA GLY A 77 18.14 10.26 -14.92
C GLY A 77 18.19 8.75 -14.64
N LEU A 78 18.01 8.33 -13.38
CA LEU A 78 17.96 6.92 -13.01
C LEU A 78 16.53 6.38 -13.10
N MET A 79 16.38 5.16 -13.61
CA MET A 79 15.11 4.43 -13.57
C MET A 79 14.76 4.08 -12.12
N TYR A 80 13.48 4.18 -11.77
CA TYR A 80 12.96 3.67 -10.51
C TYR A 80 12.85 2.13 -10.60
N ASN A 81 13.91 1.43 -10.19
CA ASN A 81 13.97 -0.04 -10.17
C ASN A 81 13.44 -0.61 -8.86
#